data_AF-A0A933FI43-F1
#
_entry.id   AF-A0A933FI43-F1
#
_cell.length_a   1.000
_cell.length_b   1.000
_cell.length_c   1.000
_cell.angle_alpha   90.00
_cell.angle_beta   90.00
_cell.angle_gamma   90.00
#
_symmetry.space_group_name_H-M   'P 1'
#
loop_
_entity.id
_entity.type
_entity.pdbx_description
1 polymer ?
#
loop_
_entity_poly.entity_id
_entity_poly.type
_entity_poly.pdbx_seq_one_letter_code
_entity_poly.pdbx_strand_id
1 'polypeptide(L)'
;MPEELRWTALQVVFVVNHDDPRLTKKYMGWSAEDDPDYRFPDTHFFPKECAGTEESGAPARKAGTIKVNFTEKFLRTLDFADNIRTSNPAAFAGARSFWRGAVAHELKHALQYHVKPVRDLASVDGSVRDGLADEALLRETRSKIEYEREAYALDSGFLEPEGMIRFAEAIESEEGTRPSRFEQGGDLRLLAADQPNSVPGRYMREEAEVQLKGEAFGDSWKRLYEGQYRPAELVWSLKRLNDALRQVDEAATALGFDRKEVLPEARARLESLRDDWKAFMERGKDSDSLKETYPYLTDVETRFHAELSRFDALSRR
;
A
#
# COMPACT_ATOMS: atom_id res chain seq x y z
N MET A 1 -1.74 19.15 12.64
CA MET A 1 -0.55 18.37 12.25
C MET A 1 0.39 18.25 13.45
N PRO A 2 0.67 17.01 13.90
CA PRO A 2 1.70 16.69 14.90
C PRO A 2 3.05 17.36 14.61
N GLU A 3 3.83 17.66 15.66
CA GLU A 3 5.10 18.40 15.55
C GLU A 3 6.14 17.67 14.69
N GLU A 4 6.28 16.35 14.87
CA GLU A 4 7.21 15.51 14.12
C GLU A 4 6.96 15.54 12.59
N LEU A 5 5.69 15.64 12.18
CA LEU A 5 5.32 15.75 10.77
C LEU A 5 5.59 17.15 10.19
N ARG A 6 5.50 18.21 11.01
CA ARG A 6 5.86 19.56 10.57
C ARG A 6 7.34 19.64 10.25
N TRP A 7 8.18 19.01 11.06
CA TRP A 7 9.62 18.94 10.81
C TRP A 7 9.93 18.06 9.60
N THR A 8 9.28 16.90 9.49
CA THR A 8 9.42 16.03 8.32
C THR A 8 9.06 16.77 7.03
N ALA A 9 8.00 17.58 7.02
CA ALA A 9 7.60 18.37 5.87
C ALA A 9 8.68 19.36 5.37
N LEU A 10 9.60 19.81 6.23
CA LEU A 10 10.74 20.65 5.82
C LEU A 10 11.84 19.85 5.08
N GLN A 11 11.74 18.52 5.09
CA GLN A 11 12.71 17.59 4.52
C GLN A 11 12.15 16.76 3.37
N VAL A 12 10.85 16.88 3.06
CA VAL A 12 10.21 16.15 1.96
C VAL A 12 10.26 16.97 0.68
N VAL A 13 10.65 16.34 -0.43
CA VAL A 13 10.40 16.87 -1.77
C VAL A 13 9.29 16.03 -2.40
N PHE A 14 8.17 16.68 -2.68
CA PHE A 14 7.13 16.08 -3.50
C PHE A 14 7.56 16.14 -4.96
N VAL A 15 7.79 14.98 -5.53
CA VAL A 15 7.99 14.82 -6.96
C VAL A 15 6.64 14.55 -7.60
N VAL A 16 6.38 15.25 -8.70
CA VAL A 16 5.13 15.08 -9.43
C VAL A 16 5.45 14.56 -10.81
N ASN A 17 4.87 13.41 -11.17
CA ASN A 17 5.00 12.86 -12.50
C ASN A 17 3.76 13.24 -13.33
N HIS A 18 3.94 14.04 -14.37
CA HIS A 18 2.85 14.58 -15.17
C HIS A 18 3.33 15.03 -16.55
N ASP A 19 2.40 15.04 -17.52
CA ASP A 19 2.70 15.47 -18.90
C ASP A 19 2.35 16.96 -19.15
N ASP A 20 1.59 17.62 -18.27
CA ASP A 20 1.17 19.03 -18.44
C ASP A 20 1.98 20.03 -17.58
N PRO A 21 3.06 20.66 -18.11
CA PRO A 21 3.98 21.56 -17.38
C PRO A 21 3.27 22.71 -16.63
N ARG A 22 2.09 23.13 -17.11
CA ARG A 22 1.34 24.27 -16.55
C ARG A 22 0.77 23.98 -15.17
N LEU A 23 0.32 22.74 -14.93
CA LEU A 23 -0.30 22.37 -13.65
C LEU A 23 0.73 22.31 -12.52
N THR A 24 1.91 21.74 -12.77
CA THR A 24 2.97 21.68 -11.76
C THR A 24 3.50 23.07 -11.44
N LYS A 25 3.64 23.94 -12.44
CA LYS A 25 3.98 25.35 -12.18
C LYS A 25 2.92 26.06 -11.33
N LYS A 26 1.62 25.84 -11.60
CA LYS A 26 0.51 26.42 -10.83
C LYS A 26 0.53 26.01 -9.36
N TYR A 27 0.79 24.74 -9.06
CA TYR A 27 0.64 24.19 -7.70
C TYR A 27 1.94 24.03 -6.92
N MET A 28 3.05 23.79 -7.60
CA MET A 28 4.36 23.57 -6.98
C MET A 28 5.28 24.78 -7.13
N GLY A 29 4.95 25.74 -7.98
CA GLY A 29 5.72 26.99 -8.18
C GLY A 29 6.93 26.86 -9.11
N TRP A 30 7.18 25.68 -9.67
CA TRP A 30 8.25 25.37 -10.63
C TRP A 30 7.82 24.18 -11.51
N SER A 31 8.40 24.01 -12.70
CA SER A 31 8.26 22.82 -13.56
C SER A 31 9.61 22.24 -13.96
N ALA A 32 9.64 21.03 -14.53
CA ALA A 32 10.88 20.42 -15.06
C ALA A 32 11.56 21.28 -16.16
N GLU A 33 10.83 22.20 -16.80
CA GLU A 33 11.39 23.16 -17.76
C GLU A 33 12.08 24.35 -17.08
N ASP A 34 11.73 24.63 -15.81
CA ASP A 34 12.36 25.65 -14.99
C ASP A 34 13.70 25.14 -14.36
N ASP A 35 14.00 23.84 -14.48
CA ASP A 35 15.26 23.20 -14.05
C ASP A 35 15.81 22.26 -15.15
N PRO A 36 16.71 22.73 -16.04
CA PRO A 36 17.23 21.94 -17.16
C PRO A 36 18.09 20.73 -16.73
N ASP A 37 18.46 20.63 -15.45
CA ASP A 37 19.19 19.50 -14.88
C ASP A 37 18.25 18.42 -14.31
N TYR A 38 16.93 18.60 -14.38
CA TYR A 38 15.94 17.62 -13.94
C TYR A 38 15.96 16.36 -14.82
N ARG A 39 16.71 15.33 -14.39
CA ARG A 39 16.71 13.98 -14.98
C ARG A 39 15.92 13.01 -14.11
N PHE A 40 15.01 12.24 -14.72
CA PHE A 40 14.36 11.07 -14.11
C PHE A 40 15.43 10.07 -13.60
N PRO A 41 15.18 9.32 -12.52
CA PRO A 41 16.16 9.09 -11.46
C PRO A 41 17.04 7.85 -11.70
N ASP A 42 18.19 8.07 -12.33
CA ASP A 42 19.40 7.26 -12.09
C ASP A 42 20.43 8.00 -11.22
N THR A 43 20.08 9.20 -10.75
CA THR A 43 20.99 10.07 -10.01
C THR A 43 20.51 10.26 -8.58
N HIS A 44 21.37 9.85 -7.66
CA HIS A 44 21.47 10.24 -6.25
C HIS A 44 21.02 11.70 -5.97
N PHE A 45 19.71 11.93 -5.83
CA PHE A 45 19.09 13.23 -5.47
C PHE A 45 19.27 13.55 -3.97
N PHE A 46 20.46 13.27 -3.44
CA PHE A 46 20.77 13.41 -2.02
C PHE A 46 21.65 14.65 -1.80
N PRO A 47 21.13 15.76 -1.26
CA PRO A 47 21.99 16.79 -0.70
C PRO A 47 22.70 16.19 0.53
N LYS A 48 24.02 15.99 0.45
CA LYS A 48 24.84 15.57 1.61
C LYS A 48 24.91 16.65 2.71
N GLU A 49 24.51 17.87 2.40
CA GLU A 49 24.81 19.09 3.17
C GLU A 49 23.71 19.48 4.15
N CYS A 50 22.65 18.69 4.24
CA CYS A 50 21.53 18.95 5.13
C CYS A 50 21.82 18.34 6.55
N ALA A 51 23.11 18.15 6.87
CA ALA A 51 23.57 17.90 8.23
C ALA A 51 23.54 19.22 9.00
N GLY A 52 22.51 19.41 9.82
CA GLY A 52 22.41 20.57 10.71
C GLY A 52 23.68 20.71 11.56
N THR A 53 24.21 21.93 11.62
CA THR A 53 25.25 22.32 12.56
C THR A 53 24.71 22.18 14.00
N GLU A 54 25.54 21.63 14.89
CA GLU A 54 25.25 21.13 16.24
C GLU A 54 24.81 22.19 17.29
N GLU A 55 24.03 23.22 16.95
CA GLU A 55 23.73 24.29 17.91
C GLU A 55 22.47 24.07 18.77
N SER A 56 21.66 23.02 18.53
CA SER A 56 20.38 22.86 19.23
C SER A 56 20.26 21.68 20.21
N GLY A 57 21.32 20.93 20.47
CA GLY A 57 21.26 19.77 21.40
C GLY A 57 20.31 18.64 20.95
N ALA A 58 19.73 18.73 19.76
CA ALA A 58 19.00 17.65 19.11
C ALA A 58 20.00 16.72 18.38
N PRO A 59 19.81 15.40 18.41
CA PRO A 59 20.73 14.47 17.76
C PRO A 59 20.86 14.79 16.27
N ALA A 60 22.10 14.88 15.78
CA ALA A 60 22.43 15.11 14.38
C ALA A 60 21.87 13.98 13.50
N ARG A 61 20.63 14.15 13.02
CA ARG A 61 20.02 13.28 12.01
C ARG A 61 20.34 13.86 10.65
N LYS A 62 21.14 13.14 9.85
CA LYS A 62 21.46 13.53 8.46
C LYS A 62 20.16 13.89 7.75
N ALA A 63 19.97 15.13 7.30
CA ALA A 63 18.78 15.39 6.50
C ALA A 63 18.97 14.74 5.12
N GLY A 64 18.23 13.66 4.94
CA GLY A 64 17.93 13.12 3.63
C GLY A 64 16.62 13.75 3.17
N THR A 65 16.55 14.10 1.90
CA THR A 65 15.29 14.48 1.29
C THR A 65 14.46 13.23 1.04
N ILE A 66 13.20 13.20 1.47
CA ILE A 66 12.30 12.06 1.22
C ILE A 66 11.42 12.40 0.00
N LYS A 67 11.45 11.53 -1.01
CA LYS A 67 10.69 11.70 -2.24
C LYS A 67 9.31 11.07 -2.09
N VAL A 68 8.27 11.87 -2.31
CA VAL A 68 6.88 11.40 -2.42
C VAL A 68 6.41 11.65 -3.85
N ASN A 69 5.74 10.69 -4.48
CA ASN A 69 5.24 10.83 -5.85
C ASN A 69 3.73 11.10 -5.88
N PHE A 70 3.32 12.29 -6.34
CA PHE A 70 1.94 12.51 -6.78
C PHE A 70 1.82 12.26 -8.29
N THR A 71 0.77 11.58 -8.72
CA THR A 71 0.50 11.32 -10.15
C THR A 71 -0.28 12.47 -10.78
N GLU A 72 -0.28 12.58 -12.11
CA GLU A 72 -1.07 13.60 -12.81
C GLU A 72 -2.56 13.59 -12.43
N LYS A 73 -3.13 12.40 -12.17
CA LYS A 73 -4.52 12.26 -11.69
C LYS A 73 -4.80 13.12 -10.45
N PHE A 74 -3.84 13.20 -9.54
CA PHE A 74 -3.93 14.04 -8.36
C PHE A 74 -3.89 15.53 -8.75
N LEU A 75 -2.94 15.98 -9.59
CA LEU A 75 -2.93 17.37 -10.05
C LEU A 75 -4.24 17.80 -10.74
N ARG A 76 -4.82 16.93 -11.57
CA ARG A 76 -6.14 17.17 -12.19
C ARG A 76 -7.24 17.33 -11.15
N THR A 77 -7.15 16.58 -10.06
CA THR A 77 -8.08 16.68 -8.93
C THR A 77 -7.97 18.03 -8.22
N LEU A 78 -6.75 18.56 -8.00
CA LEU A 78 -6.53 19.91 -7.45
C LEU A 78 -7.08 20.99 -8.38
N ASP A 79 -6.83 20.85 -9.69
CA ASP A 79 -7.29 21.82 -10.68
C ASP A 79 -8.82 21.86 -10.77
N PHE A 80 -9.45 20.70 -10.82
CA PHE A 80 -10.91 20.61 -10.77
C PHE A 80 -11.47 21.24 -9.48
N ALA A 81 -10.89 20.93 -8.32
CA ALA A 81 -11.32 21.49 -7.04
C ALA A 81 -11.22 23.02 -7.00
N ASP A 82 -10.13 23.60 -7.48
CA ASP A 82 -9.93 25.05 -7.53
C ASP A 82 -10.96 25.74 -8.46
N ASN A 83 -11.25 25.11 -9.60
CA ASN A 83 -12.23 25.61 -10.57
C ASN A 83 -13.68 25.59 -10.04
N ILE A 84 -14.01 24.68 -9.12
CA ILE A 84 -15.34 24.62 -8.50
C ILE A 84 -15.42 25.33 -7.14
N ARG A 85 -14.32 25.92 -6.65
CA ARG A 85 -14.23 26.49 -5.29
C ARG A 85 -15.35 27.47 -4.96
N THR A 86 -15.68 28.35 -5.90
CA THR A 86 -16.71 29.39 -5.71
C THR A 86 -18.12 28.88 -6.02
N SER A 87 -18.27 28.01 -7.03
CA SER A 87 -19.57 27.52 -7.49
C SER A 87 -20.10 26.36 -6.63
N ASN A 88 -19.22 25.54 -6.04
CA ASN A 88 -19.56 24.44 -5.17
C ASN A 88 -18.62 24.38 -3.94
N PRO A 89 -18.81 25.27 -2.94
CA PRO A 89 -17.95 25.35 -1.76
C PRO A 89 -17.93 24.06 -0.92
N ALA A 90 -19.01 23.28 -0.92
CA ALA A 90 -19.09 22.02 -0.17
C ALA A 90 -18.22 20.92 -0.80
N ALA A 91 -18.29 20.75 -2.12
CA ALA A 91 -17.40 19.84 -2.85
C ALA A 91 -15.94 20.26 -2.72
N PHE A 92 -15.65 21.56 -2.76
CA PHE A 92 -14.30 22.07 -2.53
C PHE A 92 -13.77 21.78 -1.12
N ALA A 93 -14.61 21.87 -0.08
CA ALA A 93 -14.23 21.47 1.27
C ALA A 93 -13.83 19.99 1.34
N GLY A 94 -14.59 19.11 0.67
CA GLY A 94 -14.26 17.70 0.49
C GLY A 94 -12.94 17.45 -0.23
N ALA A 95 -12.68 18.17 -1.32
CA ALA A 95 -11.40 18.09 -2.02
C ALA A 95 -10.23 18.51 -1.09
N ARG A 96 -10.42 19.57 -0.29
CA ARG A 96 -9.40 20.03 0.66
C ARG A 96 -9.13 19.02 1.78
N SER A 97 -10.16 18.36 2.29
CA SER A 97 -10.00 17.34 3.34
C SER A 97 -9.22 16.13 2.79
N PHE A 98 -9.60 15.63 1.61
CA PHE A 98 -8.85 14.59 0.88
C PHE A 98 -7.36 14.97 0.72
N TRP A 99 -7.07 16.17 0.24
CA TRP A 99 -5.70 16.61 0.02
C TRP A 99 -4.87 16.76 1.30
N ARG A 100 -5.51 17.17 2.40
CA ARG A 100 -4.84 17.19 3.71
C ARG A 100 -4.52 15.78 4.19
N GLY A 101 -5.46 14.84 4.01
CA GLY A 101 -5.26 13.43 4.29
C GLY A 101 -4.09 12.86 3.48
N ALA A 102 -4.12 13.02 2.16
CA ALA A 102 -3.06 12.55 1.26
C ALA A 102 -1.68 13.12 1.63
N VAL A 103 -1.57 14.42 1.92
CA VAL A 103 -0.30 15.02 2.37
C VAL A 103 0.13 14.44 3.72
N ALA A 104 -0.79 14.26 4.67
CA ALA A 104 -0.46 13.68 5.98
C ALA A 104 0.01 12.23 5.87
N HIS A 105 -0.66 11.43 5.02
CA HIS A 105 -0.32 10.05 4.70
C HIS A 105 1.13 9.95 4.19
N GLU A 106 1.46 10.75 3.19
CA GLU A 106 2.78 10.73 2.57
C GLU A 106 3.88 11.28 3.49
N LEU A 107 3.58 12.27 4.34
CA LEU A 107 4.52 12.74 5.37
C LEU A 107 4.78 11.66 6.43
N LYS A 108 3.79 10.83 6.75
CA LYS A 108 3.97 9.71 7.67
C LYS A 108 4.83 8.62 7.07
N HIS A 109 4.63 8.28 5.80
CA HIS A 109 5.57 7.44 5.05
C HIS A 109 6.97 8.01 5.05
N ALA A 110 7.11 9.30 4.78
CA ALA A 110 8.40 9.94 4.78
C ALA A 110 9.13 9.76 6.12
N LEU A 111 8.44 10.04 7.22
CA LEU A 111 8.96 9.83 8.58
C LEU A 111 9.36 8.36 8.83
N GLN A 112 8.50 7.42 8.44
CA GLN A 112 8.74 5.98 8.63
C GLN A 112 9.98 5.50 7.85
N TYR A 113 10.06 5.85 6.56
CA TYR A 113 11.19 5.46 5.71
C TYR A 113 12.49 6.18 6.09
N HIS A 114 12.44 7.38 6.67
CA HIS A 114 13.61 8.04 7.24
C HIS A 114 14.18 7.27 8.43
N VAL A 115 13.31 6.69 9.27
CA VAL A 115 13.72 5.90 10.44
C VAL A 115 14.24 4.52 10.00
N LYS A 116 13.46 3.81 9.19
CA LYS A 116 13.81 2.48 8.72
C LYS A 116 13.16 2.20 7.36
N PRO A 117 13.94 2.23 6.26
CA PRO A 117 13.47 1.76 4.97
C PRO A 117 13.02 0.30 5.04
N VAL A 118 11.89 -0.01 4.40
CA VAL A 118 11.37 -1.38 4.27
C VAL A 118 11.11 -1.69 2.80
N ARG A 119 11.38 -2.93 2.40
CA ARG A 119 11.07 -3.44 1.06
C ARG A 119 9.91 -4.43 1.15
N ASP A 120 9.34 -4.74 0.00
CA ASP A 120 8.33 -5.80 -0.13
C ASP A 120 8.78 -6.93 -1.07
N LEU A 121 8.08 -8.06 -1.02
CA LEU A 121 8.36 -9.23 -1.86
C LEU A 121 8.30 -8.90 -3.37
N ALA A 122 7.36 -8.06 -3.79
CA ALA A 122 7.16 -7.70 -5.20
C ALA A 122 8.29 -6.82 -5.75
N SER A 123 8.98 -6.07 -4.89
CA SER A 123 10.05 -5.14 -5.25
C SER A 123 11.43 -5.79 -5.43
N VAL A 124 11.59 -7.09 -5.12
CA VAL A 124 12.88 -7.78 -5.14
C VAL A 124 12.81 -9.04 -5.98
N ASP A 125 13.53 -9.05 -7.10
CA ASP A 125 13.60 -10.21 -7.99
C ASP A 125 14.13 -11.46 -7.28
N GLY A 126 13.43 -12.58 -7.46
CA GLY A 126 13.80 -13.86 -6.88
C GLY A 126 13.72 -13.90 -5.36
N SER A 127 12.94 -13.01 -4.74
CA SER A 127 12.56 -12.99 -3.33
C SER A 127 11.75 -14.22 -2.90
N VAL A 128 11.03 -14.82 -3.86
CA VAL A 128 10.23 -16.03 -3.69
C VAL A 128 10.78 -17.05 -4.68
N ARG A 129 11.44 -18.09 -4.16
CA ARG A 129 12.02 -19.18 -4.97
C ARG A 129 11.30 -20.46 -4.65
N ASP A 130 10.85 -21.17 -5.69
CA ASP A 130 10.07 -22.42 -5.56
C ASP A 130 8.86 -22.27 -4.61
N GLY A 131 8.21 -21.10 -4.67
CA GLY A 131 7.06 -20.74 -3.83
C GLY A 131 7.37 -20.47 -2.35
N LEU A 132 8.64 -20.36 -1.97
CA LEU A 132 9.07 -20.05 -0.62
C LEU A 132 9.73 -18.67 -0.58
N ALA A 133 9.14 -17.74 0.18
CA ALA A 133 9.67 -16.39 0.35
C ALA A 133 10.89 -16.36 1.28
N ASP A 134 11.84 -15.46 1.03
CA ASP A 134 12.89 -15.13 2.00
C ASP A 134 12.26 -14.60 3.31
N GLU A 135 12.58 -15.20 4.45
CA GLU A 135 11.95 -14.85 5.72
C GLU A 135 12.27 -13.43 6.19
N ALA A 136 13.45 -12.89 5.86
CA ALA A 136 13.82 -11.54 6.25
C ALA A 136 13.00 -10.52 5.44
N LEU A 137 12.88 -10.73 4.13
CA LEU A 137 12.08 -9.88 3.28
C LEU A 137 10.57 -10.03 3.55
N LEU A 138 10.10 -11.21 3.92
CA LEU A 138 8.73 -11.42 4.36
C LEU A 138 8.42 -10.58 5.62
N ARG A 139 9.36 -10.49 6.57
CA ARG A 139 9.24 -9.59 7.73
C ARG A 139 9.27 -8.11 7.34
N GLU A 140 10.12 -7.70 6.40
CA GLU A 140 10.13 -6.32 5.88
C GLU A 140 8.79 -5.98 5.21
N THR A 141 8.22 -6.90 4.43
CA THR A 141 6.92 -6.75 3.76
C THR A 141 5.80 -6.54 4.78
N ARG A 142 5.81 -7.30 5.88
CA ARG A 142 4.88 -7.08 6.99
C ARG A 142 5.01 -5.69 7.59
N SER A 143 6.24 -5.25 7.86
CA SER A 143 6.49 -3.90 8.39
C SER A 143 6.02 -2.82 7.42
N LYS A 144 6.14 -3.03 6.10
CA LYS A 144 5.57 -2.12 5.10
C LYS A 144 4.04 -2.03 5.23
N ILE A 145 3.35 -3.15 5.37
CA ILE A 145 1.88 -3.16 5.56
C ILE A 145 1.49 -2.46 6.86
N GLU A 146 2.28 -2.63 7.92
CA GLU A 146 2.10 -1.90 9.19
C GLU A 146 2.30 -0.39 9.01
N TYR A 147 3.28 0.03 8.19
CA TYR A 147 3.50 1.43 7.87
C TYR A 147 2.32 2.07 7.14
N GLU A 148 1.75 1.37 6.14
CA GLU A 148 0.53 1.77 5.44
C GLU A 148 -0.65 1.94 6.41
N ARG A 149 -0.86 0.97 7.31
CA ARG A 149 -1.94 1.04 8.32
C ARG A 149 -1.80 2.26 9.22
N GLU A 150 -0.59 2.57 9.66
CA GLU A 150 -0.33 3.76 10.48
C GLU A 150 -0.52 5.07 9.69
N ALA A 151 -0.18 5.09 8.40
CA ALA A 151 -0.41 6.23 7.53
C ALA A 151 -1.91 6.51 7.34
N TYR A 152 -2.70 5.47 7.08
CA TYR A 152 -4.16 5.56 7.03
C TYR A 152 -4.81 5.93 8.37
N ALA A 153 -4.28 5.40 9.49
CA ALA A 153 -4.76 5.80 10.80
C ALA A 153 -4.52 7.30 11.08
N LEU A 154 -3.49 7.91 10.48
CA LEU A 154 -3.26 9.35 10.59
C LEU A 154 -4.12 10.15 9.60
N ASP A 155 -4.23 9.71 8.34
CA ASP A 155 -4.94 10.45 7.30
C ASP A 155 -6.44 10.59 7.61
N SER A 156 -7.04 9.57 8.22
CA SER A 156 -8.43 9.52 8.67
C SER A 156 -8.83 10.73 9.50
N GLY A 157 -7.92 11.22 10.35
CA GLY A 157 -8.13 12.40 11.19
C GLY A 157 -8.27 13.72 10.41
N PHE A 158 -8.04 13.71 9.10
CA PHE A 158 -8.15 14.88 8.21
C PHE A 158 -9.30 14.77 7.20
N LEU A 159 -9.90 13.59 7.04
CA LEU A 159 -10.91 13.33 6.03
C LEU A 159 -12.29 13.80 6.47
N GLU A 160 -13.07 14.32 5.53
CA GLU A 160 -14.48 14.68 5.73
C GLU A 160 -15.33 13.84 4.77
N PRO A 161 -15.86 12.67 5.21
CA PRO A 161 -16.47 11.68 4.32
C PRO A 161 -17.61 12.24 3.46
N GLU A 162 -18.51 13.01 4.06
CA GLU A 162 -19.63 13.64 3.32
C GLU A 162 -19.13 14.65 2.28
N GLY A 163 -18.06 15.39 2.59
CA GLY A 163 -17.44 16.32 1.65
C GLY A 163 -16.82 15.58 0.47
N MET A 164 -16.12 14.48 0.73
CA MET A 164 -15.51 13.64 -0.31
C MET A 164 -16.56 13.06 -1.26
N ILE A 165 -17.70 12.60 -0.74
CA ILE A 165 -18.83 12.13 -1.55
C ILE A 165 -19.36 13.25 -2.45
N ARG A 166 -19.57 14.46 -1.90
CA ARG A 166 -20.01 15.62 -2.71
C ARG A 166 -19.00 16.01 -3.78
N PHE A 167 -17.71 15.83 -3.52
CA PHE A 167 -16.67 16.08 -4.51
C PHE A 167 -16.69 15.04 -5.64
N ALA A 168 -16.91 13.77 -5.32
CA ALA A 168 -17.14 12.71 -6.31
C ALA A 168 -18.36 13.04 -7.21
N GLU A 169 -19.47 13.44 -6.60
CA GLU A 169 -20.68 13.86 -7.32
C GLU A 169 -20.44 15.07 -8.22
N ALA A 170 -19.61 16.03 -7.78
CA ALA A 170 -19.26 17.19 -8.60
C ALA A 170 -18.46 16.80 -9.85
N ILE A 171 -17.52 15.86 -9.74
CA ILE A 171 -16.75 15.33 -10.89
C ILE A 171 -17.71 14.66 -11.88
N GLU A 172 -18.58 13.77 -11.41
CA GLU A 172 -19.54 13.06 -12.25
C GLU A 172 -20.58 13.99 -12.88
N SER A 173 -20.99 15.03 -12.16
CA SER A 173 -21.88 16.05 -12.70
C SER A 173 -21.20 16.86 -13.82
N GLU A 174 -19.91 17.18 -13.69
CA GLU A 174 -19.16 17.81 -14.79
C GLU A 174 -19.01 16.83 -15.96
N GLU A 175 -18.76 15.54 -15.70
CA GLU A 175 -18.65 14.50 -16.74
C GLU A 175 -19.96 14.36 -17.53
N GLY A 176 -21.11 14.32 -16.84
CA GLY A 176 -22.42 14.24 -17.49
C GLY A 176 -22.79 15.50 -18.28
N THR A 177 -22.29 16.67 -17.88
CA THR A 177 -22.60 17.94 -18.57
C THR A 177 -21.60 18.30 -19.67
N ARG A 178 -20.35 17.85 -19.55
CA ARG A 178 -19.24 18.13 -20.49
C ARG A 178 -18.40 16.87 -20.73
N PRO A 179 -18.97 15.83 -21.36
CA PRO A 179 -18.29 14.54 -21.55
C PRO A 179 -16.97 14.65 -22.33
N SER A 180 -16.88 15.59 -23.28
CA SER A 180 -15.66 15.80 -24.08
C SER A 180 -14.41 16.17 -23.26
N ARG A 181 -14.57 16.66 -22.02
CA ARG A 181 -13.45 16.91 -21.11
C ARG A 181 -12.90 15.63 -20.47
N PHE A 182 -13.69 14.57 -20.41
CA PHE A 182 -13.37 13.29 -19.78
C PHE A 182 -13.01 12.20 -20.79
N GLU A 183 -13.31 12.41 -22.07
CA GLU A 183 -12.91 11.54 -23.17
C GLU A 183 -11.40 11.61 -23.48
N GLN A 184 -10.93 10.72 -24.36
CA GLN A 184 -9.53 10.70 -24.80
C GLN A 184 -9.10 12.05 -25.40
N GLY A 185 -8.07 12.66 -24.83
CA GLY A 185 -7.57 13.99 -25.21
C GLY A 185 -8.22 15.16 -24.43
N GLY A 186 -9.23 14.88 -23.62
CA GLY A 186 -9.81 15.84 -22.68
C GLY A 186 -8.93 16.10 -21.46
N ASP A 187 -9.04 17.29 -20.89
CA ASP A 187 -8.22 17.76 -19.78
C ASP A 187 -8.55 17.12 -18.43
N LEU A 188 -9.75 16.53 -18.30
CA LEU A 188 -10.23 15.81 -17.12
C LEU A 188 -10.30 14.29 -17.32
N ARG A 189 -9.75 13.76 -18.42
CA ARG A 189 -9.77 12.31 -18.74
C ARG A 189 -9.35 11.40 -17.59
N LEU A 190 -8.34 11.80 -16.83
CA LEU A 190 -7.83 11.01 -15.70
C LEU A 190 -8.78 10.97 -14.49
N LEU A 191 -9.81 11.82 -14.47
CA LEU A 191 -10.83 11.88 -13.43
C LEU A 191 -12.12 11.12 -13.80
N ALA A 192 -12.23 10.62 -15.04
CA ALA A 192 -13.42 9.95 -15.54
C ALA A 192 -13.81 8.75 -14.67
N ALA A 193 -15.12 8.57 -14.48
CA ALA A 193 -15.65 7.54 -13.59
C ALA A 193 -15.36 6.11 -14.09
N ASP A 194 -15.21 5.94 -15.40
CA ASP A 194 -14.97 4.66 -16.07
C ASP A 194 -13.51 4.16 -16.01
N GLN A 195 -12.59 5.00 -15.50
CA GLN A 195 -11.18 4.65 -15.42
C GLN A 195 -10.93 3.60 -14.32
N PRO A 196 -9.97 2.69 -14.53
CA PRO A 196 -9.42 1.90 -13.43
C PRO A 196 -8.95 2.83 -12.31
N ASN A 197 -9.34 2.52 -11.07
CA ASN A 197 -9.04 3.35 -9.90
C ASN A 197 -9.53 4.80 -10.08
N SER A 198 -10.77 4.99 -10.52
CA SER A 198 -11.35 6.32 -10.75
C SER A 198 -11.32 7.16 -9.47
N VAL A 199 -11.17 8.49 -9.63
CA VAL A 199 -11.16 9.42 -8.49
C VAL A 199 -12.50 9.38 -7.75
N PRO A 200 -13.66 9.51 -8.41
CA PRO A 200 -14.96 9.46 -7.72
C PRO A 200 -15.22 8.13 -7.00
N GLY A 201 -14.79 7.00 -7.59
CA GLY A 201 -14.98 5.68 -7.01
C GLY A 201 -13.99 5.39 -5.89
N ARG A 202 -12.73 5.14 -6.27
CA ARG A 202 -11.71 4.59 -5.36
C ARG A 202 -11.23 5.61 -4.33
N TYR A 203 -10.90 6.82 -4.74
CA TYR A 203 -10.24 7.79 -3.85
C TYR A 203 -11.21 8.65 -3.03
N MET A 204 -12.48 8.71 -3.44
CA MET A 204 -13.50 9.51 -2.75
C MET A 204 -14.51 8.64 -2.02
N ARG A 205 -15.28 7.80 -2.73
CA ARG A 205 -16.36 7.03 -2.11
C ARG A 205 -15.87 5.86 -1.28
N GLU A 206 -14.94 5.07 -1.80
CA GLU A 206 -14.41 3.93 -1.04
C GLU A 206 -13.67 4.41 0.22
N GLU A 207 -12.80 5.41 0.10
CA GLU A 207 -12.16 6.05 1.26
C GLU A 207 -13.19 6.61 2.25
N ALA A 208 -14.21 7.33 1.79
CA ALA A 208 -15.27 7.82 2.67
C ALA A 208 -16.02 6.69 3.39
N GLU A 209 -16.31 5.58 2.70
CA GLU A 209 -16.97 4.41 3.28
C GLU A 209 -16.12 3.75 4.36
N VAL A 210 -14.82 3.58 4.10
CA VAL A 210 -13.85 3.05 5.07
C VAL A 210 -13.80 3.91 6.33
N GLN A 211 -13.77 5.23 6.15
CA GLN A 211 -13.80 6.18 7.26
C GLN A 211 -15.09 6.09 8.08
N LEU A 212 -16.24 5.98 7.42
CA LEU A 212 -17.54 5.84 8.10
C LEU A 212 -17.64 4.54 8.91
N LYS A 213 -16.94 3.47 8.48
CA LYS A 213 -16.85 2.20 9.21
C LYS A 213 -15.80 2.23 10.35
N GLY A 214 -14.95 3.25 10.41
CA GLY A 214 -13.85 3.34 11.36
C GLY A 214 -12.75 2.30 11.10
N GLU A 215 -12.58 1.89 9.84
CA GLU A 215 -11.59 0.90 9.43
C GLU A 215 -10.33 1.59 8.91
N ALA A 216 -9.16 0.94 9.07
CA ALA A 216 -7.91 1.46 8.50
C ALA A 216 -7.72 1.10 7.02
N PHE A 217 -8.37 0.03 6.56
CA PHE A 217 -8.36 -0.42 5.17
C PHE A 217 -9.74 -0.86 4.76
N GLY A 218 -10.16 -0.47 3.55
CA GLY A 218 -11.26 -1.14 2.86
C GLY A 218 -10.87 -2.53 2.38
N ASP A 219 -11.87 -3.33 1.99
CA ASP A 219 -11.65 -4.70 1.52
C ASP A 219 -10.68 -4.80 0.33
N SER A 220 -10.68 -3.82 -0.57
CA SER A 220 -9.75 -3.80 -1.72
C SER A 220 -8.31 -3.59 -1.25
N TRP A 221 -8.08 -2.60 -0.38
CA TRP A 221 -6.77 -2.27 0.19
C TRP A 221 -6.24 -3.39 1.07
N LYS A 222 -7.07 -3.98 1.92
CA LYS A 222 -6.71 -5.14 2.72
C LYS A 222 -6.23 -6.28 1.83
N ARG A 223 -6.92 -6.57 0.72
CA ARG A 223 -6.50 -7.61 -0.23
C ARG A 223 -5.20 -7.25 -0.94
N LEU A 224 -5.04 -6.02 -1.40
CA LEU A 224 -3.82 -5.59 -2.10
C LEU A 224 -2.58 -5.65 -1.19
N TYR A 225 -2.70 -5.16 0.04
CA TYR A 225 -1.58 -5.10 0.99
C TYR A 225 -1.36 -6.41 1.72
N GLU A 226 -2.40 -7.07 2.24
CA GLU A 226 -2.20 -8.36 2.91
C GLU A 226 -1.97 -9.49 1.91
N GLY A 227 -2.51 -9.41 0.69
CA GLY A 227 -2.39 -10.46 -0.32
C GLY A 227 -0.97 -10.66 -0.88
N GLN A 228 -0.10 -9.64 -0.84
CA GLN A 228 1.32 -9.82 -1.14
C GLN A 228 2.05 -10.63 -0.04
N TYR A 229 1.60 -10.57 1.20
CA TYR A 229 2.32 -11.14 2.35
C TYR A 229 1.71 -12.46 2.86
N ARG A 230 0.40 -12.45 3.09
CA ARG A 230 -0.30 -13.48 3.87
C ARG A 230 -0.21 -14.87 3.24
N PRO A 231 -0.40 -15.07 1.91
CA PRO A 231 -0.23 -16.38 1.30
C PRO A 231 1.17 -16.97 1.52
N ALA A 232 2.22 -16.15 1.38
CA ALA A 232 3.60 -16.59 1.61
C ALA A 232 3.88 -16.93 3.09
N GLU A 233 3.31 -16.17 4.03
CA GLU A 233 3.38 -16.47 5.47
C GLU A 233 2.66 -17.78 5.82
N LEU A 234 1.53 -18.07 5.18
CA LEU A 234 0.78 -19.32 5.38
C LEU A 234 1.60 -20.53 4.92
N VAL A 235 2.31 -20.42 3.79
CA VAL A 235 3.25 -21.46 3.34
C VAL A 235 4.35 -21.71 4.38
N TRP A 236 4.96 -20.66 4.93
CA TRP A 236 5.95 -20.79 6.00
C TRP A 236 5.37 -21.44 7.27
N SER A 237 4.15 -21.06 7.64
CA SER A 237 3.45 -21.62 8.81
C SER A 237 3.19 -23.11 8.64
N LEU A 238 2.74 -23.53 7.46
CA LEU A 238 2.50 -24.93 7.13
C LEU A 238 3.82 -25.72 7.05
N LYS A 239 4.86 -25.16 6.46
CA LYS A 239 6.20 -25.77 6.44
C LYS A 239 6.74 -26.00 7.86
N ARG A 240 6.64 -25.01 8.75
CA ARG A 240 7.07 -25.14 10.15
C ARG A 240 6.25 -26.20 10.90
N LEU A 241 4.94 -26.29 10.63
CA LEU A 241 4.10 -27.35 11.17
C LEU A 241 4.56 -28.74 10.71
N ASN A 242 4.88 -28.91 9.43
CA ASN A 242 5.45 -30.14 8.88
C ASN A 242 6.80 -30.49 9.52
N ASP A 243 7.68 -29.51 9.69
CA ASP A 243 8.99 -29.72 10.30
C ASP A 243 8.85 -30.14 11.78
N ALA A 244 7.92 -29.54 12.53
CA ALA A 244 7.62 -29.92 13.90
C ALA A 244 7.06 -31.34 14.01
N LEU A 245 6.11 -31.71 13.15
CA LEU A 245 5.57 -33.08 13.11
C LEU A 245 6.64 -34.12 12.81
N ARG A 246 7.57 -33.82 11.90
CA ARG A 246 8.71 -34.70 11.60
C ARG A 246 9.61 -34.88 12.82
N GLN A 247 9.92 -33.80 13.55
CA GLN A 247 10.74 -33.89 14.77
C GLN A 247 10.05 -34.72 15.86
N VAL A 248 8.73 -34.59 16.01
CA VAL A 248 7.94 -35.44 16.93
C VAL A 248 8.00 -36.90 16.49
N ASP A 249 7.91 -37.20 15.19
CA ASP A 249 8.01 -38.56 14.65
C ASP A 249 9.39 -39.20 14.93
N GLU A 250 10.45 -38.43 14.72
CA GLU A 250 11.83 -38.82 15.02
C GLU A 250 12.03 -39.08 16.53
N ALA A 251 11.49 -38.22 17.39
CA ALA A 251 11.54 -38.38 18.85
C ALA A 251 10.69 -39.54 19.36
N ALA A 252 9.47 -39.72 18.84
CA ALA A 252 8.58 -40.82 19.18
C ALA A 252 9.24 -42.18 18.85
N THR A 253 9.91 -42.26 17.69
CA THR A 253 10.68 -43.44 17.29
C THR A 253 11.86 -43.69 18.23
N ALA A 254 12.60 -42.64 18.61
CA ALA A 254 13.79 -42.77 19.45
C ALA A 254 13.47 -43.09 20.93
N LEU A 255 12.35 -42.58 21.45
CA LEU A 255 11.98 -42.63 22.87
C LEU A 255 10.81 -43.59 23.16
N GLY A 256 10.15 -44.14 22.14
CA GLY A 256 9.10 -45.16 22.28
C GLY A 256 7.77 -44.67 22.84
N PHE A 257 7.36 -43.43 22.57
CA PHE A 257 6.05 -42.88 22.99
C PHE A 257 5.07 -42.72 21.81
N ASP A 258 3.76 -42.72 22.10
CA ASP A 258 2.69 -42.60 21.08
C ASP A 258 2.50 -41.13 20.68
N ARG A 259 2.65 -40.84 19.38
CA ARG A 259 2.49 -39.49 18.78
C ARG A 259 1.05 -39.01 18.67
N LYS A 260 0.05 -39.86 18.96
CA LYS A 260 -1.39 -39.55 18.81
C LYS A 260 -1.86 -38.34 19.61
N GLU A 261 -1.14 -37.95 20.65
CA GLU A 261 -1.51 -36.80 21.49
C GLU A 261 -1.30 -35.45 20.78
N VAL A 262 -0.40 -35.35 19.79
CA VAL A 262 -0.04 -34.09 19.12
C VAL A 262 -0.84 -33.87 17.82
N LEU A 263 -1.36 -34.95 17.22
CA LEU A 263 -2.08 -34.89 15.94
C LEU A 263 -3.37 -34.04 15.96
N PRO A 264 -4.22 -34.06 17.02
CA PRO A 264 -5.41 -33.24 17.06
C PRO A 264 -5.12 -31.74 16.98
N GLU A 265 -4.11 -31.26 17.72
CA GLU A 265 -3.69 -29.86 17.72
C GLU A 265 -3.11 -29.46 16.37
N ALA A 266 -2.26 -30.30 15.78
CA ALA A 266 -1.70 -30.07 14.44
C ALA A 266 -2.79 -29.97 13.37
N ARG A 267 -3.85 -30.81 13.45
CA ARG A 267 -5.00 -30.76 12.53
C ARG A 267 -5.83 -29.49 12.73
N ALA A 268 -6.08 -29.08 13.98
CA ALA A 268 -6.77 -27.83 14.25
C ALA A 268 -6.00 -26.63 13.69
N ARG A 269 -4.67 -26.63 13.83
CA ARG A 269 -3.81 -25.60 13.25
C ARG A 269 -3.86 -25.61 11.72
N LEU A 270 -3.81 -26.78 11.10
CA LEU A 270 -3.94 -26.92 9.65
C LEU A 270 -5.26 -26.32 9.14
N GLU A 271 -6.40 -26.66 9.75
CA GLU A 271 -7.70 -26.15 9.31
C GLU A 271 -7.76 -24.62 9.41
N SER A 272 -7.22 -24.03 10.48
CA SER A 272 -7.06 -22.57 10.57
C SER A 272 -6.22 -21.98 9.43
N LEU A 273 -5.12 -22.64 9.02
CA LEU A 273 -4.31 -22.19 7.89
C LEU A 273 -5.06 -22.31 6.55
N ARG A 274 -5.91 -23.32 6.39
CA ARG A 274 -6.71 -23.52 5.18
C ARG A 274 -7.82 -22.48 5.05
N ASP A 275 -8.46 -22.12 6.15
CA ASP A 275 -9.48 -21.08 6.14
C ASP A 275 -8.89 -19.71 5.79
N ASP A 276 -7.71 -19.40 6.36
CA ASP A 276 -6.96 -18.20 5.97
C ASP A 276 -6.52 -18.24 4.51
N TRP A 277 -6.10 -19.41 4.00
CA TRP A 277 -5.72 -19.57 2.60
C TRP A 277 -6.89 -19.25 1.66
N LYS A 278 -8.07 -19.82 1.93
CA LYS A 278 -9.29 -19.61 1.14
C LYS A 278 -9.66 -18.13 1.05
N ALA A 279 -9.51 -17.40 2.15
CA ALA A 279 -9.85 -15.98 2.22
C ALA A 279 -9.07 -15.10 1.22
N PHE A 280 -7.90 -15.55 0.76
CA PHE A 280 -7.06 -14.83 -0.20
C PHE A 280 -7.01 -15.51 -1.57
N MET A 281 -6.87 -16.83 -1.61
CA MET A 281 -6.46 -17.55 -2.82
C MET A 281 -7.61 -18.29 -3.53
N GLU A 282 -8.79 -18.43 -2.92
CA GLU A 282 -9.92 -19.20 -3.48
C GLU A 282 -11.19 -18.34 -3.71
N ARG A 283 -11.02 -17.05 -4.06
CA ARG A 283 -12.12 -16.08 -4.26
C ARG A 283 -12.50 -15.81 -5.73
N GLY A 284 -12.21 -16.75 -6.64
CA GLY A 284 -12.47 -16.59 -8.08
C GLY A 284 -11.69 -15.41 -8.66
N LYS A 285 -12.37 -14.49 -9.36
CA LYS A 285 -11.76 -13.34 -10.05
C LYS A 285 -10.86 -12.49 -9.15
N ASP A 286 -11.17 -12.40 -7.86
CA ASP A 286 -10.34 -11.66 -6.89
C ASP A 286 -8.95 -12.29 -6.73
N SER A 287 -8.87 -13.64 -6.73
CA SER A 287 -7.61 -14.38 -6.65
C SER A 287 -6.81 -14.25 -7.95
N ASP A 288 -7.49 -14.29 -9.09
CA ASP A 288 -6.84 -14.11 -10.41
C ASP A 288 -6.21 -12.73 -10.51
N SER A 289 -6.93 -11.67 -10.14
CA SER A 289 -6.42 -10.30 -10.11
C SER A 289 -5.25 -10.12 -9.13
N LEU A 290 -5.27 -10.82 -7.99
CA LEU A 290 -4.16 -10.80 -7.04
C LEU A 290 -2.91 -11.48 -7.62
N LYS A 291 -3.06 -12.60 -8.34
CA LYS A 291 -1.94 -13.30 -9.02
C LYS A 291 -1.41 -12.52 -10.21
N GLU A 292 -2.26 -11.78 -10.93
CA GLU A 292 -1.82 -10.84 -11.97
C GLU A 292 -0.99 -9.70 -11.38
N THR A 293 -1.40 -9.19 -10.21
CA THR A 293 -0.66 -8.13 -9.49
C THR A 293 0.65 -8.64 -8.89
N TYR A 294 0.66 -9.86 -8.36
CA TYR A 294 1.80 -10.50 -7.71
C TYR A 294 2.07 -11.89 -8.32
N PRO A 295 2.78 -11.98 -9.45
CA PRO A 295 2.94 -13.23 -10.21
C PRO A 295 3.54 -14.40 -9.42
N TYR A 296 4.40 -14.12 -8.42
CA TYR A 296 5.00 -15.14 -7.56
C TYR A 296 3.96 -15.94 -6.76
N LEU A 297 2.73 -15.44 -6.59
CA LEU A 297 1.69 -16.13 -5.86
C LEU A 297 1.27 -17.45 -6.52
N THR A 298 1.51 -17.62 -7.83
CA THR A 298 1.32 -18.90 -8.53
C THR A 298 2.26 -19.98 -7.98
N ASP A 299 3.52 -19.64 -7.72
CA ASP A 299 4.49 -20.56 -7.15
C ASP A 299 4.19 -20.82 -5.67
N VAL A 300 3.77 -19.78 -4.93
CA VAL A 300 3.34 -19.89 -3.53
C VAL A 300 2.16 -20.87 -3.38
N GLU A 301 1.17 -20.79 -4.28
CA GLU A 301 0.04 -21.73 -4.33
C GLU A 301 0.49 -23.16 -4.60
N THR A 302 1.36 -23.34 -5.59
CA THR A 302 1.95 -24.66 -5.87
C THR A 302 2.67 -25.22 -4.63
N ARG A 303 3.44 -24.37 -3.94
CA ARG A 303 4.17 -24.76 -2.73
C ARG A 303 3.23 -25.08 -1.56
N PHE A 304 2.15 -24.32 -1.39
CA PHE A 304 1.15 -24.58 -0.36
C PHE A 304 0.55 -25.98 -0.52
N HIS A 305 0.13 -26.36 -1.73
CA HIS A 305 -0.40 -27.70 -2.00
C HIS A 305 0.62 -28.82 -1.81
N ALA A 306 1.89 -28.57 -2.11
CA ALA A 306 2.97 -29.51 -1.83
C ALA A 306 3.16 -29.74 -0.31
N GLU A 307 3.14 -28.67 0.48
CA GLU A 307 3.23 -28.77 1.94
C GLU A 307 1.97 -29.39 2.58
N LEU A 308 0.78 -29.18 2.00
CA LEU A 308 -0.45 -29.89 2.41
C LEU A 308 -0.31 -31.40 2.20
N SER A 309 0.16 -31.80 1.03
CA SER A 309 0.40 -33.22 0.70
C SER A 309 1.42 -33.85 1.65
N ARG A 310 2.43 -33.08 2.06
CA ARG A 310 3.42 -33.50 3.06
C ARG A 310 2.81 -33.68 4.45
N PHE A 311 1.95 -32.76 4.88
CA PHE A 311 1.23 -32.88 6.15
C PHE A 311 0.39 -34.17 6.19
N ASP A 312 -0.35 -34.46 5.12
CA ASP A 312 -1.16 -35.67 5.01
C ASP A 312 -0.32 -36.95 5.10
N ALA A 313 0.84 -36.97 4.45
CA ALA A 313 1.76 -38.10 4.51
C ALA A 313 2.33 -38.31 5.92
N LEU A 314 2.70 -37.23 6.62
CA LEU A 314 3.20 -37.29 7.99
C LEU A 314 2.11 -37.72 8.98
N SER A 315 0.87 -37.29 8.78
CA SER A 315 -0.26 -37.56 9.67
C SER A 315 -0.82 -38.98 9.60
N ARG A 316 -0.44 -39.77 8.58
CA ARG A 316 -0.91 -41.15 8.38
C ARG A 316 0.04 -42.24 8.91
N ARG A 317 1.27 -41.86 9.28
CA ARG A 317 2.30 -42.77 9.81
C ARG A 317 2.03 -43.23 11.25
#